data_AF-E6UYG6-F1
#
_entry.id   AF-E6UYG6-F1
#
_cell.length_a   1.000
_cell.length_b   1.000
_cell.length_c   1.000
_cell.angle_alpha   90.00
_cell.angle_beta   90.00
_cell.angle_gamma   90.00
#
_symmetry.space_group_name_H-M   'P 1'
#
loop_
_entity.id
_entity.type
_entity.pdbx_description
1 polymer ?
#
loop_
_entity_poly.entity_id
_entity_poly.type
_entity_poly.pdbx_seq_one_letter_code
_entity_poly.pdbx_strand_id
1 'polypeptide(L)' 'MRHTLLHYLSTQRLPATVAGVQGIAAVQALLMEGCVKAVLPSKRSAEASVPVATVTELTRLGHRALRRFSGA' A
#
# COMPACT_ATOMS: atom_id res chain seq x y z
N MET A 1 0.84 5.07 -10.53
CA MET A 1 0.30 4.00 -9.67
C MET A 1 0.39 4.27 -8.18
N ARG A 2 1.55 4.67 -7.61
CA ARG A 2 1.69 4.88 -6.16
C ARG A 2 0.70 5.89 -5.56
N HIS A 3 0.51 7.03 -6.23
CA HIS A 3 -0.44 8.04 -5.78
C HIS A 3 -1.89 7.53 -5.81
N THR A 4 -2.28 6.85 -6.90
CA THR A 4 -3.59 6.20 -7.04
C THR A 4 -3.83 5.16 -5.94
N LEU A 5 -2.82 4.35 -5.60
CA LEU A 5 -2.92 3.36 -4.53
C LEU A 5 -3.05 4.04 -3.15
N LEU A 6 -2.26 5.07 -2.88
CA LEU A 6 -2.33 5.82 -1.62
C LEU A 6 -3.71 6.47 -1.44
N HIS A 7 -4.23 7.09 -2.50
CA HIS A 7 -5.56 7.70 -2.51
C HIS A 7 -6.64 6.64 -2.28
N TYR A 8 -6.58 5.53 -3.02
CA TYR A 8 -7.48 4.40 -2.84
C TYR A 8 -7.47 3.89 -1.39
N LEU A 9 -6.30 3.65 -0.80
CA LEU A 9 -6.16 3.20 0.59
C LEU A 9 -6.74 4.19 1.60
N SER A 10 -6.72 5.49 1.29
CA SER A 10 -7.30 6.52 2.17
C SER A 10 -8.82 6.54 2.20
N THR A 11 -9.45 6.04 1.14
CA THR A 11 -10.90 5.89 1.04
C THR A 11 -11.41 4.55 1.59
N GLN A 12 -10.51 3.61 1.87
CA GLN A 12 -10.85 2.30 2.39
C GLN A 12 -10.78 2.25 3.92
N ARG A 13 -11.57 1.34 4.50
CA ARG A 13 -11.38 0.92 5.88
C ARG A 13 -10.18 -0.02 5.96
N LEU A 14 -9.19 0.36 6.75
CA LEU A 14 -8.02 -0.49 7.01
C LEU A 14 -8.34 -1.51 8.12
N PRO A 15 -7.79 -2.73 8.04
CA PRO A 15 -6.79 -3.20 7.08
C PRO A 15 -7.33 -3.49 5.66
N ALA A 16 -6.56 -3.14 4.63
CA ALA A 16 -6.90 -3.35 3.22
C ALA A 16 -5.90 -4.28 2.53
N THR A 17 -6.40 -5.21 1.72
CA THR A 17 -5.57 -6.17 0.97
C THR A 17 -5.34 -5.71 -0.47
N VAL A 18 -4.09 -5.73 -0.90
CA VAL A 18 -3.65 -5.40 -2.26
C VAL A 18 -3.02 -6.64 -2.88
N ALA A 19 -3.66 -7.17 -3.91
CA ALA A 19 -3.17 -8.33 -4.65
C ALA A 19 -2.41 -7.91 -5.92
N GLY A 20 -1.52 -8.79 -6.38
CA GLY A 20 -0.84 -8.67 -7.66
C GLY A 20 0.49 -7.92 -7.60
N VAL A 21 1.38 -8.24 -8.55
CA VAL A 21 2.78 -7.82 -8.54
C VAL A 21 2.94 -6.29 -8.54
N GLN A 22 2.16 -5.58 -9.37
CA GLN A 22 2.22 -4.12 -9.46
C GLN A 22 1.68 -3.43 -8.20
N GLY A 23 0.60 -3.97 -7.62
CA GLY A 23 0.02 -3.46 -6.37
C GLY A 23 0.99 -3.64 -5.21
N ILE A 24 1.62 -4.82 -5.10
CA ILE A 24 2.64 -5.10 -4.08
C ILE A 24 3.86 -4.20 -4.25
N ALA A 25 4.36 -4.00 -5.47
CA ALA A 25 5.47 -3.09 -5.70
C ALA A 25 5.15 -1.67 -5.22
N ALA A 26 3.92 -1.19 -5.45
CA ALA A 26 3.47 0.10 -4.95
C ALA A 26 3.35 0.14 -3.42
N VAL A 27 2.80 -0.91 -2.77
CA VAL A 27 2.74 -1.02 -1.30
C VAL A 27 4.14 -1.05 -0.70
N GLN A 28 5.05 -1.84 -1.26
CA GLN A 28 6.43 -1.95 -0.80
C GLN A 28 7.16 -0.61 -0.88
N ALA A 29 6.97 0.12 -1.98
CA ALA A 29 7.59 1.43 -2.14
C ALA A 29 7.02 2.47 -1.15
N LEU A 30 5.71 2.41 -0.84
CA LEU A 30 5.08 3.26 0.17
C LEU A 30 5.48 2.89 1.60
N LEU A 31 5.72 1.60 1.86
CA LEU A 31 6.23 1.09 3.13
C LEU A 31 7.66 1.59 3.37
N MET A 32 8.52 1.52 2.35
CA MET A 32 9.90 2.03 2.40
C MET A 32 9.98 3.54 2.62
N GLU A 33 9.03 4.31 2.08
CA GLU A 33 8.93 5.76 2.33
C GLU A 33 8.32 6.10 3.70
N GLY A 34 7.85 5.10 4.45
CA GLY A 34 7.19 5.31 5.75
C GLY A 34 5.81 5.94 5.63
N CYS A 35 5.18 5.91 4.45
CA CYS A 35 3.84 6.44 4.22
C CYS A 35 2.75 5.50 4.72
N VAL A 36 3.02 4.18 4.76
CA VAL A 36 2.06 3.16 5.17
C VAL A 36 2.74 2.12 6.07
N LYS A 37 1.94 1.46 6.91
CA LYS A 37 2.31 0.19 7.53
C LYS A 37 1.63 -0.92 6.75
N ALA A 38 2.41 -1.90 6.32
CA ALA A 38 1.91 -3.01 5.54
C ALA A 38 2.68 -4.31 5.85
N VAL A 39 1.98 -5.43 5.73
CA VAL A 39 2.53 -6.78 5.76
C VAL A 39 2.67 -7.23 4.31
N LEU A 40 3.90 -7.46 3.88
CA LEU A 40 4.21 -7.95 2.53
C LEU A 40 4.10 -9.48 2.47
N PRO A 41 3.70 -10.06 1.32
CA PRO A 41 3.65 -11.51 1.16
C PRO A 41 5.05 -12.11 1.37
N SER A 42 5.12 -13.15 2.19
CA SER A 42 6.38 -13.84 2.44
C SER A 42 6.74 -14.71 1.23
N LYS A 43 8.02 -14.73 0.82
CA LYS A 43 8.50 -15.47 -0.37
C LYS A 43 8.16 -16.97 -0.35
N ARG A 44 7.86 -17.53 0.83
CA ARG A 44 7.50 -18.94 1.02
C ARG A 44 6.07 -19.28 0.55
N SER A 45 5.23 -18.30 0.25
CA SER A 45 3.83 -18.49 -0.19
C SER A 45 3.69 -18.37 -1.73
N ALA A 46 4.74 -18.68 -2.47
CA ALA A 46 4.79 -18.54 -3.93
C ALA A 46 4.23 -19.77 -4.69
N GLU A 47 3.82 -20.82 -4.00
CA GLU A 47 3.59 -22.13 -4.65
C GLU A 47 2.20 -22.29 -5.28
N ALA A 48 1.21 -21.43 -4.99
CA ALA A 48 -0.12 -21.55 -5.62
C ALA A 48 -1.02 -20.31 -5.61
N SER A 49 -0.69 -19.24 -4.87
CA SER A 49 -1.62 -18.11 -4.67
C SER A 49 -1.05 -16.80 -5.18
N VAL A 50 -1.92 -15.97 -5.78
CA VAL A 50 -1.60 -14.59 -6.15
C VAL A 50 -1.03 -13.89 -4.92
N PRO A 51 0.15 -13.26 -4.99
CA PRO A 51 0.74 -12.64 -3.82
C PRO A 51 -0.14 -11.47 -3.37
N VAL A 52 -0.36 -11.36 -2.05
CA VAL A 52 -1.20 -10.34 -1.42
C VAL A 52 -0.41 -9.62 -0.33
N ALA A 53 -0.42 -8.29 -0.37
CA ALA A 53 0.06 -7.43 0.70
C ALA A 53 -1.12 -6.84 1.49
N THR A 54 -0.99 -6.73 2.81
CA THR A 54 -2.04 -6.17 3.67
C THR A 54 -1.57 -4.85 4.26
N VAL A 55 -2.20 -3.75 3.88
CA VAL A 55 -1.95 -2.43 4.46
C VAL A 55 -2.78 -2.30 5.73
N THR A 56 -2.12 -2.10 6.86
CA THR A 56 -2.77 -2.02 8.18
C THR A 56 -3.05 -0.58 8.60
N GLU A 57 -2.22 0.37 8.20
CA GLU A 57 -2.34 1.76 8.62
C GLU A 57 -1.74 2.72 7.58
N LEU A 58 -2.37 3.89 7.41
CA LEU A 58 -1.73 5.05 6.78
C LEU A 58 -1.04 5.89 7.85
N THR A 59 0.23 6.21 7.66
CA THR A 59 0.95 7.03 8.63
C THR A 59 0.63 8.52 8.46
N ARG A 60 1.04 9.35 9.42
CA ARG A 60 0.99 10.82 9.29
C ARG A 60 1.69 11.33 8.03
N LEU A 61 2.76 10.65 7.59
CA LEU A 61 3.47 10.95 6.35
C LEU A 61 2.62 10.60 5.13
N GLY A 62 1.96 9.43 5.13
CA GLY A 62 1.01 9.05 4.09
C GLY A 62 -0.13 10.06 3.94
N HIS A 63 -0.72 10.51 5.06
CA HIS A 63 -1.74 11.56 5.04
C HIS A 63 -1.21 12.91 4.56
N ARG A 64 0.03 13.28 4.87
CA ARG A 64 0.66 14.49 4.31
C ARG A 64 0.91 14.36 2.82
N ALA A 65 1.36 13.20 2.35
CA ALA A 65 1.59 12.93 0.94
C ALA A 65 0.26 13.07 0.16
N LEU A 66 -0.83 12.48 0.66
CA LEU A 66 -2.18 12.64 0.07
C LEU A 66 -2.58 14.10 -0.13
N ARG A 67 -2.36 14.94 0.90
CA ARG A 67 -2.70 16.36 0.81
C ARG A 67 -1.83 17.14 -0.18
N ARG A 68 -0.57 16.75 -0.38
CA ARG A 68 0.33 17.39 -1.35
C ARG A 68 -0.06 17.08 -2.79
N PHE A 69 -0.63 15.91 -3.03
CA PHE A 69 -1.02 15.49 -4.38
C PHE A 69 -2.47 15.84 -4.74
N SER A 70 -3.35 16.07 -3.75
CA SER A 70 -4.73 16.51 -3.99
C SER A 70 -4.86 18.01 -4.32
N GLY A 71 -3.74 18.76 -4.36
CA GLY A 71 -3.71 20.20 -4.64
C GLY A 71 -3.01 20.59 -5.95
N ALA A 72 -2.87 19.65 -6.89
CA ALA A 72 -2.33 19.89 -8.23
C ALA A 72 -3.44 19.82 -9.29
#